data_AF-A0A318CYP8-F1
#
_entry.id   AF-A0A318CYP8-F1
#
_cell.length_a   1.000
_cell.length_b   1.000
_cell.length_c   1.000
_cell.angle_alpha   90.00
_cell.angle_beta   90.00
_cell.angle_gamma   90.00
#
_symmetry.space_group_name_H-M   'P 1'
#
loop_
_entity.id
_entity.type
_entity.pdbx_description
1 polymer ?
#
loop_
_entity_poly.entity_id
_entity_poly.type
_entity_poly.pdbx_seq_one_letter_code
_entity_poly.pdbx_strand_id
1 'polypeptide(L)'
;MAVLERADSGWLTPRKDLTCIENILAVPNVLDEENAKNLEEKINDAMPENRKFRIVRYDYQSKSDKDPGGLGRAMIIHKMQMLELKTIREMIQKYAIQDNRMLVKDGGLQYRDTKIKDLNFTKDDRVQLRNVIGLAKTFKPNMTLGQGRGRQNLGNLTKGLNWKERTTVISPNKGEPTTHGWWYVRLRPREKAYSPLQGIVKIEVFATGTEKENGVSEARADTISCYVLRERNVTPYNADTRWASHIYPIYLAETYLRSSFLSHERFKALIF
;
A
#
# COMPACT_ATOMS: atom_id res chain seq x y z
N MET A 1 9.35 0.90 -5.30
CA MET A 1 8.46 2.02 -4.96
C MET A 1 8.56 3.08 -6.05
N ALA A 2 7.43 3.51 -6.61
CA ALA A 2 7.41 4.64 -7.54
C ALA A 2 6.54 5.74 -6.97
N VAL A 3 6.99 6.97 -7.16
CA VAL A 3 6.28 8.17 -6.74
C VAL A 3 5.98 8.99 -7.97
N LEU A 4 4.70 9.28 -8.18
CA LEU A 4 4.25 10.22 -9.20
C LEU A 4 3.73 11.47 -8.49
N GLU A 5 4.08 12.64 -9.01
CA GLU A 5 3.57 13.93 -8.54
C GLU A 5 2.69 14.55 -9.61
N ARG A 6 1.56 15.14 -9.19
CA ARG A 6 0.70 15.93 -10.06
C ARG A 6 1.21 17.37 -10.07
N ALA A 7 1.67 17.83 -11.23
CA ALA A 7 2.04 19.23 -11.43
C ALA A 7 0.79 20.12 -11.49
N ASP A 8 0.97 21.44 -11.35
CA ASP A 8 -0.13 22.43 -11.42
C ASP A 8 -0.87 22.40 -12.77
N SER A 9 -0.20 21.94 -13.83
CA SER A 9 -0.78 21.69 -15.15
C SER A 9 -1.71 20.48 -15.21
N GLY A 10 -1.81 19.70 -14.12
CA GLY A 10 -2.59 18.47 -14.01
C GLY A 10 -1.86 17.21 -14.48
N TRP A 11 -0.70 17.35 -15.14
CA TRP A 11 0.11 16.22 -15.60
C TRP A 11 0.76 15.47 -14.44
N LEU A 12 0.87 14.15 -14.59
CA LEU A 12 1.55 13.28 -13.64
C LEU A 12 2.99 13.03 -14.11
N THR A 13 3.95 13.37 -13.27
CA THR A 13 5.38 13.20 -13.55
C THR A 13 6.06 12.29 -12.52
N PRO A 14 6.89 11.33 -12.94
CA PRO A 14 7.66 10.53 -12.01
C PRO A 14 8.67 11.36 -11.22
N ARG A 15 8.63 11.26 -9.90
CA ARG A 15 9.66 11.79 -9.00
C ARG A 15 10.80 10.80 -8.91
N LYS A 16 11.77 10.96 -9.81
CA LYS A 16 12.95 10.08 -9.93
C LYS A 16 13.78 10.07 -8.64
N ASP A 17 13.83 11.18 -7.92
CA ASP A 17 14.53 11.32 -6.64
C ASP A 17 13.88 10.57 -5.48
N LEU A 18 12.61 10.15 -5.64
CA LEU A 18 11.84 9.40 -4.62
C LEU A 18 11.41 8.01 -5.11
N THR A 19 11.64 7.71 -6.37
CA THR A 19 11.37 6.40 -6.96
C THR A 19 12.59 5.51 -6.72
N CYS A 20 12.37 4.38 -6.07
CA CYS A 20 13.41 3.40 -5.76
C CYS A 20 12.99 2.00 -6.22
N ILE A 21 13.86 1.30 -6.93
CA ILE A 21 13.65 -0.08 -7.35
C ILE A 21 14.76 -0.92 -6.74
N GLU A 22 14.36 -1.90 -5.92
CA GLU A 22 15.28 -2.89 -5.36
C GLU A 22 14.91 -4.26 -5.91
N ASN A 23 15.88 -4.98 -6.49
CA ASN A 23 15.71 -6.38 -6.86
C ASN A 23 16.14 -7.23 -5.66
N ILE A 24 15.20 -8.00 -5.09
CA ILE A 24 15.44 -8.77 -3.87
C ILE A 24 15.12 -10.24 -4.14
N LEU A 25 16.05 -11.11 -3.75
CA LEU A 25 15.81 -12.56 -3.69
C LEU A 25 15.74 -12.98 -2.22
N ALA A 26 14.58 -13.52 -1.81
CA ALA A 26 14.40 -14.03 -0.45
C ALA A 26 14.76 -15.52 -0.40
N VAL A 27 15.73 -15.90 0.44
CA VAL A 27 16.20 -17.29 0.60
C VAL A 27 16.07 -17.74 2.05
N PRO A 28 15.79 -19.03 2.33
CA PRO A 28 15.71 -19.53 3.69
C PRO A 28 17.09 -19.50 4.37
N ASN A 29 17.13 -19.33 5.68
CA ASN A 29 18.35 -19.36 6.49
C ASN A 29 19.05 -20.74 6.55
N VAL A 30 18.46 -21.77 5.95
CA VAL A 30 19.15 -23.05 5.67
C VAL A 30 20.37 -22.84 4.77
N LEU A 31 20.30 -21.86 3.86
CA LEU A 31 21.48 -21.34 3.19
C LEU A 31 22.20 -20.44 4.21
N ASP A 32 23.42 -20.80 4.59
CA ASP A 32 24.26 -19.98 5.47
C ASP A 32 24.67 -18.65 4.81
N GLU A 33 25.35 -17.78 5.58
CA GLU A 33 25.73 -16.45 5.09
C GLU A 33 26.76 -16.51 3.96
N GLU A 34 27.70 -17.44 4.01
CA GLU A 34 28.76 -17.58 3.02
C GLU A 34 28.18 -18.04 1.68
N ASN A 35 27.35 -19.08 1.70
CA ASN A 35 26.67 -19.59 0.52
C ASN A 35 25.65 -18.59 -0.04
N ALA A 36 24.95 -17.84 0.82
CA ALA A 36 24.08 -16.76 0.37
C ALA A 36 24.87 -15.64 -0.31
N LYS A 37 26.03 -15.26 0.23
CA LYS A 37 26.88 -14.24 -0.39
C LYS A 37 27.45 -14.72 -1.73
N ASN A 38 27.91 -15.96 -1.80
CA ASN A 38 28.39 -16.56 -3.04
C ASN A 38 27.30 -16.58 -4.13
N LEU A 39 26.06 -16.90 -3.75
CA LEU A 39 24.91 -16.85 -4.65
C LEU A 39 24.62 -15.42 -5.12
N GLU A 40 24.70 -14.43 -4.22
CA GLU A 40 24.52 -13.02 -4.58
C GLU A 40 25.58 -12.55 -5.58
N GLU A 41 26.85 -12.88 -5.35
CA GLU A 41 27.97 -12.57 -6.25
C GLU A 41 27.74 -13.20 -7.64
N LYS A 42 27.45 -14.50 -7.70
CA LYS A 42 27.20 -15.20 -8.96
C LYS A 42 26.04 -14.63 -9.78
N ILE A 43 24.92 -14.31 -9.13
CA ILE A 43 23.77 -13.69 -9.81
C ILE A 43 24.15 -12.31 -10.35
N ASN A 44 24.95 -11.56 -9.60
CA ASN A 44 25.27 -10.17 -9.92
C ASN A 44 26.42 -10.00 -10.92
N ASP A 45 27.30 -10.99 -11.10
CA ASP A 45 28.38 -10.96 -12.09
C ASP A 45 27.87 -10.74 -13.53
N ALA A 46 26.68 -11.27 -13.84
CA ALA A 46 26.03 -11.11 -15.14
C ALA A 46 25.11 -9.88 -15.23
N MET A 47 24.96 -9.09 -14.16
CA MET A 47 24.00 -7.99 -14.07
C MET A 47 24.65 -6.60 -14.19
N PRO A 48 24.01 -5.66 -14.92
CA PRO A 48 24.40 -4.26 -14.82
C PRO A 48 24.11 -3.73 -13.40
N GLU A 49 24.84 -2.70 -12.98
CA GLU A 49 24.79 -2.16 -11.61
C GLU A 49 23.35 -1.84 -11.14
N ASN A 50 22.52 -1.27 -12.03
CA ASN A 50 21.15 -0.90 -11.74
C ASN A 50 20.15 -2.08 -11.73
N ARG A 51 20.61 -3.32 -11.94
CA ARG A 51 19.79 -4.54 -11.91
C ARG A 51 20.33 -5.63 -10.99
N LYS A 52 21.34 -5.31 -10.17
CA LYS A 52 21.84 -6.24 -9.16
C LYS A 52 20.74 -6.63 -8.18
N PHE A 53 20.77 -7.89 -7.77
CA PHE A 53 19.93 -8.48 -6.75
C PHE A 53 20.61 -8.41 -5.39
N ARG A 54 19.84 -8.12 -4.35
CA ARG A 54 20.25 -8.31 -2.96
C ARG A 54 19.57 -9.53 -2.39
N ILE A 55 20.33 -10.44 -1.80
CA ILE A 55 19.82 -11.61 -1.12
C ILE A 55 19.43 -11.23 0.31
N VAL A 56 18.21 -11.64 0.69
CA VAL A 56 17.69 -11.45 2.04
C VAL A 56 17.34 -12.81 2.61
N ARG A 57 17.94 -13.15 3.74
CA ARG A 57 17.65 -14.41 4.43
C ARG A 57 16.40 -14.29 5.30
N TYR A 58 15.56 -15.31 5.30
CA TYR A 58 14.41 -15.42 6.21
C TYR A 58 14.51 -16.65 7.08
N ASP A 59 13.99 -16.53 8.29
CA ASP A 59 14.02 -17.60 9.27
C ASP A 59 12.99 -18.70 8.95
N TYR A 60 13.50 -19.79 8.38
CA TYR A 60 12.78 -21.02 8.10
C TYR A 60 13.04 -22.09 9.16
N GLN A 61 14.27 -22.19 9.67
CA GLN A 61 14.65 -23.24 10.62
C GLN A 61 13.83 -23.21 11.91
N SER A 62 13.41 -22.04 12.41
CA SER A 62 12.52 -21.94 13.59
C SER A 62 11.03 -22.12 13.27
N LYS A 63 10.67 -22.23 11.98
CA LYS A 63 9.30 -22.28 11.44
C LYS A 63 9.17 -23.33 10.35
N SER A 64 9.82 -24.48 10.55
CA SER A 64 9.87 -25.57 9.57
C SER A 64 8.51 -26.20 9.32
N ASP A 65 7.52 -25.93 10.16
CA ASP A 65 6.11 -26.30 10.00
C ASP A 65 5.38 -25.47 8.92
N LYS A 66 5.97 -24.35 8.49
CA LYS A 66 5.34 -23.43 7.55
C LYS A 66 5.90 -23.59 6.14
N ASP A 67 5.07 -23.30 5.14
CA ASP A 67 5.49 -23.24 3.75
C ASP A 67 6.65 -22.23 3.56
N PRO A 68 7.84 -22.66 3.08
CA PRO A 68 8.95 -21.77 2.79
C PRO A 68 8.57 -20.66 1.83
N GLY A 69 7.73 -20.95 0.83
CA GLY A 69 7.26 -19.96 -0.15
C GLY A 69 6.47 -18.84 0.51
N GLY A 70 5.57 -19.18 1.44
CA GLY A 70 4.82 -18.23 2.26
C GLY A 70 5.71 -17.34 3.12
N LEU A 71 6.76 -17.90 3.74
CA LEU A 71 7.73 -17.14 4.53
C LEU A 71 8.57 -16.19 3.67
N GLY A 72 9.03 -16.65 2.51
CA GLY A 72 9.74 -15.81 1.53
C GLY A 72 8.87 -14.66 1.04
N ARG A 73 7.60 -14.92 0.69
CA ARG A 73 6.62 -13.87 0.32
C ARG A 73 6.43 -12.84 1.45
N ALA A 74 6.30 -13.31 2.69
CA ALA A 74 6.18 -12.43 3.84
C ALA A 74 7.42 -11.53 4.03
N MET A 75 8.62 -12.07 3.78
CA MET A 75 9.88 -11.30 3.81
C MET A 75 9.92 -10.23 2.72
N ILE A 76 9.52 -10.55 1.49
CA ILE A 76 9.46 -9.57 0.39
C ILE A 76 8.44 -8.47 0.69
N ILE A 77 7.24 -8.82 1.15
CA ILE A 77 6.22 -7.84 1.58
C ILE A 77 6.76 -6.95 2.70
N HIS A 78 7.49 -7.54 3.66
CA HIS A 78 8.12 -6.79 4.73
C HIS A 78 9.13 -5.76 4.20
N LYS A 79 10.04 -6.17 3.31
CA LYS A 79 11.02 -5.26 2.70
C LYS A 79 10.36 -4.17 1.86
N MET A 80 9.32 -4.51 1.10
CA MET A 80 8.51 -3.54 0.35
C MET A 80 7.91 -2.48 1.28
N GLN A 81 7.23 -2.90 2.36
CA GLN A 81 6.63 -1.97 3.33
C GLN A 81 7.66 -1.06 4.01
N MET A 82 8.87 -1.57 4.29
CA MET A 82 9.95 -0.75 4.83
C MET A 82 10.43 0.30 3.82
N LEU A 83 10.55 -0.06 2.54
CA LEU A 83 10.89 0.88 1.48
C LEU A 83 9.81 1.96 1.32
N GLU A 84 8.53 1.57 1.38
CA GLU A 84 7.40 2.51 1.32
C GLU A 84 7.49 3.53 2.44
N LEU A 85 7.68 3.08 3.68
CA LEU A 85 7.75 3.97 4.83
C LEU A 85 8.97 4.89 4.81
N LYS A 86 10.14 4.39 4.37
CA LYS A 86 11.34 5.23 4.16
C LYS A 86 11.05 6.33 3.15
N THR A 87 10.40 5.99 2.04
CA THR A 87 10.00 6.96 1.00
C THR A 87 9.04 7.99 1.57
N ILE A 88 8.03 7.58 2.34
CA ILE A 88 7.10 8.51 3.01
C ILE A 88 7.84 9.47 3.95
N ARG A 89 8.80 8.96 4.73
CA ARG A 89 9.63 9.81 5.61
C ARG A 89 10.41 10.85 4.82
N GLU A 90 11.08 10.43 3.75
CA GLU A 90 11.82 11.33 2.88
C GLU A 90 10.91 12.38 2.24
N MET A 91 9.70 11.99 1.81
CA MET A 91 8.69 12.92 1.28
C MET A 91 8.23 13.95 2.31
N ILE A 92 8.05 13.55 3.57
CA ILE A 92 7.73 14.47 4.67
C ILE A 92 8.88 15.46 4.89
N GLN A 93 10.11 14.96 4.97
CA GLN A 93 11.30 15.79 5.20
C GLN A 93 11.58 16.78 4.05
N LYS A 94 11.24 16.40 2.81
CA LYS A 94 11.34 17.26 1.62
C LYS A 94 10.11 18.16 1.41
N TYR A 95 9.18 18.21 2.36
CA TYR A 95 7.94 18.98 2.26
C TYR A 95 7.05 18.61 1.06
N ALA A 96 7.20 17.40 0.52
CA ALA A 96 6.36 16.86 -0.55
C ALA A 96 5.01 16.35 -0.02
N ILE A 97 4.92 16.10 1.29
CA ILE A 97 3.67 15.77 2.00
C ILE A 97 3.38 16.90 2.99
N GLN A 98 2.28 17.60 2.77
CA GLN A 98 1.83 18.76 3.55
C GLN A 98 0.29 18.84 3.52
N ASP A 99 -0.28 19.83 4.20
CA ASP A 99 -1.74 19.99 4.31
C ASP A 99 -2.43 20.25 2.97
N ASN A 100 -1.72 20.88 2.02
CA ASN A 100 -2.16 21.08 0.65
C ASN A 100 -1.58 20.04 -0.34
N ARG A 101 -0.82 19.05 0.14
CA ARG A 101 -0.14 18.04 -0.67
C ARG A 101 -0.28 16.66 -0.02
N MET A 102 -1.33 15.95 -0.40
CA MET A 102 -1.61 14.61 0.14
C MET A 102 -0.92 13.52 -0.69
N LEU A 103 -0.45 12.47 -0.01
CA LEU A 103 0.04 11.26 -0.66
C LEU A 103 -1.06 10.19 -0.67
N VAL A 104 -1.35 9.66 -1.84
CA VAL A 104 -2.16 8.44 -1.97
C VAL A 104 -1.24 7.25 -2.20
N LYS A 105 -1.38 6.23 -1.37
CA LYS A 105 -0.64 4.97 -1.42
C LYS A 105 -1.55 3.83 -1.90
N ASP A 106 -1.02 2.94 -2.74
CA ASP A 106 -1.69 1.67 -3.06
C ASP A 106 -1.60 0.69 -1.86
N GLY A 107 -2.75 0.20 -1.42
CA GLY A 107 -2.90 -0.63 -0.22
C GLY A 107 -3.16 0.15 1.07
N GLY A 108 -3.43 -0.60 2.14
CA GLY A 108 -3.74 -0.03 3.46
C GLY A 108 -2.51 0.57 4.17
N LEU A 109 -2.78 1.24 5.31
CA LEU A 109 -1.82 1.88 6.20
C LEU A 109 -1.51 1.04 7.45
N GLN A 110 -1.75 -0.28 7.39
CA GLN A 110 -1.51 -1.24 8.46
C GLN A 110 0.00 -1.51 8.66
N TYR A 111 0.73 -0.46 9.02
CA TYR A 111 2.08 -0.59 9.53
C TYR A 111 1.98 -1.02 11.00
N ARG A 112 2.79 -2.00 11.39
CA ARG A 112 2.94 -2.33 12.81
C ARG A 112 3.64 -1.17 13.50
N ASP A 113 3.26 -0.86 14.74
CA ASP A 113 3.90 0.17 15.57
C ASP A 113 5.42 0.06 15.58
N THR A 114 5.94 -1.16 15.61
CA THR A 114 7.38 -1.44 15.56
C THR A 114 8.03 -0.88 14.29
N LYS A 115 7.40 -1.05 13.12
CA LYS A 115 7.93 -0.56 11.83
C LYS A 115 7.97 0.96 11.75
N ILE A 116 6.98 1.63 12.35
CA ILE A 116 6.96 3.09 12.44
C ILE A 116 8.06 3.57 13.40
N LYS A 117 8.27 2.86 14.52
CA LYS A 117 9.35 3.16 15.47
C LYS A 117 10.73 2.99 14.84
N ASP A 118 10.95 1.97 14.00
CA ASP A 118 12.23 1.71 13.31
C ASP A 118 12.70 2.88 12.44
N LEU A 119 11.78 3.79 12.07
CA LEU A 119 12.08 4.95 11.24
C LEU A 119 12.31 6.23 12.03
N ASN A 120 12.26 6.20 13.36
CA ASN A 120 12.56 7.35 14.21
C ASN A 120 11.84 8.64 13.78
N PHE A 121 10.56 8.52 13.40
CA PHE A 121 9.73 9.67 13.05
C PHE A 121 9.62 10.64 14.24
N THR A 122 9.90 11.91 13.98
CA THR A 122 9.70 12.99 14.95
C THR A 122 8.21 13.16 15.26
N LYS A 123 7.89 13.97 16.30
CA LYS A 123 6.49 14.31 16.57
C LYS A 123 5.83 15.00 15.37
N ASP A 124 6.56 15.89 14.71
CA ASP A 124 6.08 16.63 13.54
C ASP A 124 5.89 15.73 12.33
N ASP A 125 6.81 14.79 12.10
CA ASP A 125 6.65 13.82 11.01
C ASP A 125 5.38 12.99 11.19
N ARG A 126 5.08 12.58 12.42
CA ARG A 126 3.87 11.82 12.75
C ARG A 126 2.60 12.64 12.52
N VAL A 127 2.65 13.95 12.69
CA VAL A 127 1.52 14.83 12.33
C VAL A 127 1.30 14.81 10.82
N GLN A 128 2.38 14.83 10.03
CA GLN A 128 2.27 14.79 8.56
C GLN A 128 1.74 13.46 8.01
N LEU A 129 1.86 12.36 8.75
CA LEU A 129 1.25 11.08 8.36
C LEU A 129 -0.28 11.17 8.17
N ARG A 130 -0.96 12.17 8.75
CA ARG A 130 -2.39 12.42 8.47
C ARG A 130 -2.68 12.74 7.00
N ASN A 131 -1.68 13.22 6.26
CA ASN A 131 -1.78 13.57 4.84
C ASN A 131 -1.43 12.37 3.94
N VAL A 132 -1.19 11.18 4.53
CA VAL A 132 -1.03 9.91 3.81
C VAL A 132 -2.35 9.15 3.83
N ILE A 133 -2.86 8.82 2.66
CA ILE A 133 -4.10 8.08 2.43
C ILE A 133 -3.76 6.71 1.87
N GLY A 134 -4.13 5.64 2.57
CA GLY A 134 -4.06 4.28 2.03
C GLY A 134 -5.32 3.94 1.24
N LEU A 135 -5.17 3.46 0.01
CA LEU A 135 -6.26 2.99 -0.83
C LEU A 135 -6.10 1.52 -1.15
N ALA A 136 -6.91 0.66 -0.51
CA ALA A 136 -6.93 -0.76 -0.83
C ALA A 136 -8.11 -1.12 -1.73
N LYS A 137 -7.79 -1.73 -2.88
CA LYS A 137 -8.76 -2.25 -3.87
C LYS A 137 -9.35 -3.60 -3.46
N THR A 138 -8.71 -4.27 -2.50
CA THR A 138 -9.10 -5.59 -1.98
C THR A 138 -9.20 -5.52 -0.47
N PHE A 139 -10.24 -6.13 0.08
CA PHE A 139 -10.48 -6.25 1.52
C PHE A 139 -11.18 -7.57 1.83
N LYS A 140 -11.19 -7.98 3.10
CA LYS A 140 -11.83 -9.23 3.56
C LYS A 140 -13.30 -8.99 3.90
N PRO A 141 -14.27 -9.39 3.05
CA PRO A 141 -15.69 -9.04 3.24
C PRO A 141 -16.35 -9.82 4.38
N ASN A 142 -15.75 -10.94 4.81
CA ASN A 142 -16.25 -11.77 5.91
C ASN A 142 -16.00 -11.17 7.31
N MET A 143 -15.38 -10.00 7.40
CA MET A 143 -15.21 -9.29 8.66
C MET A 143 -16.57 -8.88 9.23
N THR A 144 -16.78 -9.11 10.53
CA THR A 144 -17.94 -8.61 11.26
C THR A 144 -17.56 -7.32 11.99
N LEU A 145 -18.37 -6.28 11.84
CA LEU A 145 -18.25 -5.01 12.52
C LEU A 145 -19.26 -4.93 13.66
N GLY A 146 -18.94 -4.18 14.72
CA GLY A 146 -19.82 -3.98 15.87
C GLY A 146 -19.85 -5.16 16.85
N GLN A 147 -20.60 -4.99 17.95
CA GLN A 147 -20.77 -5.99 19.00
C GLN A 147 -22.26 -6.24 19.29
N GLY A 148 -22.58 -7.41 19.84
CA GLY A 148 -23.94 -7.78 20.23
C GLY A 148 -24.95 -7.71 19.09
N ARG A 149 -26.10 -7.05 19.34
CA ARG A 149 -27.19 -6.86 18.36
C ARG A 149 -26.83 -5.93 17.20
N GLY A 150 -25.77 -5.13 17.32
CA GLY A 150 -25.28 -4.22 16.27
C GLY A 150 -24.29 -4.87 15.30
N ARG A 151 -24.14 -6.20 15.32
CA ARG A 151 -23.20 -6.91 14.42
C ARG A 151 -23.64 -6.78 12.97
N GLN A 152 -22.75 -6.28 12.13
CA GLN A 152 -22.96 -6.19 10.69
C GLN A 152 -21.86 -6.90 9.93
N ASN A 153 -22.25 -7.68 8.92
CA ASN A 153 -21.30 -8.25 7.98
C ASN A 153 -20.80 -7.14 7.04
N LEU A 154 -19.47 -6.95 6.98
CA LEU A 154 -18.86 -5.92 6.15
C LEU A 154 -19.23 -6.07 4.66
N GLY A 155 -19.25 -7.31 4.16
CA GLY A 155 -19.65 -7.61 2.79
C GLY A 155 -21.05 -7.11 2.49
N ASN A 156 -22.03 -7.35 3.37
CA ASN A 156 -23.40 -6.88 3.18
C ASN A 156 -23.49 -5.35 3.27
N LEU A 157 -22.81 -4.74 4.24
CA LEU A 157 -22.76 -3.29 4.39
C LEU A 157 -22.21 -2.61 3.13
N THR A 158 -21.07 -3.09 2.62
CA THR A 158 -20.39 -2.51 1.46
C THR A 158 -21.13 -2.77 0.14
N LYS A 159 -21.72 -3.96 -0.04
CA LYS A 159 -22.60 -4.25 -1.18
C LYS A 159 -23.78 -3.27 -1.26
N GLY A 160 -24.32 -2.89 -0.10
CA GLY A 160 -25.45 -1.97 0.04
C GLY A 160 -25.18 -0.51 -0.33
N LEU A 161 -23.91 -0.10 -0.50
CA LEU A 161 -23.57 1.27 -0.92
C LEU A 161 -24.05 1.55 -2.35
N ASN A 162 -24.72 2.68 -2.55
CA ASN A 162 -24.99 3.27 -3.86
C ASN A 162 -23.78 4.07 -4.36
N TRP A 163 -23.85 4.55 -5.60
CA TRP A 163 -22.76 5.30 -6.20
C TRP A 163 -22.44 6.56 -5.38
N LYS A 164 -21.14 6.76 -5.09
CA LYS A 164 -20.57 7.85 -4.26
C LYS A 164 -20.91 7.78 -2.77
N GLU A 165 -21.66 6.78 -2.33
CA GLU A 165 -21.86 6.57 -0.90
C GLU A 165 -20.62 5.95 -0.26
N ARG A 166 -20.49 6.22 1.03
CA ARG A 166 -19.47 5.63 1.88
C ARG A 166 -20.09 5.04 3.15
N THR A 167 -19.38 4.10 3.76
CA THR A 167 -19.69 3.70 5.14
C THR A 167 -19.30 4.82 6.11
N THR A 168 -19.82 4.73 7.34
CA THR A 168 -19.24 5.47 8.48
C THR A 168 -17.79 5.06 8.71
N VAL A 169 -17.06 5.90 9.43
CA VAL A 169 -15.67 5.64 9.80
C VAL A 169 -15.62 4.54 10.86
N ILE A 170 -14.77 3.56 10.62
CA ILE A 170 -14.42 2.50 11.56
C ILE A 170 -13.05 2.84 12.14
N SER A 171 -12.98 3.01 13.47
CA SER A 171 -11.75 3.31 14.20
C SER A 171 -11.57 2.26 15.32
N PRO A 172 -10.84 1.16 15.09
CA PRO A 172 -10.77 0.05 16.04
C PRO A 172 -9.86 0.33 17.25
N ASN A 173 -8.86 1.19 17.07
CA ASN A 173 -7.75 1.36 17.99
C ASN A 173 -7.75 2.79 18.55
N LYS A 174 -8.88 3.26 19.11
CA LYS A 174 -8.95 4.58 19.75
C LYS A 174 -8.01 4.62 20.95
N GLY A 175 -7.26 5.71 21.11
CA GLY A 175 -6.31 5.92 22.21
C GLY A 175 -4.90 5.36 21.99
N GLU A 176 -4.64 4.67 20.87
CA GLU A 176 -3.30 4.16 20.55
C GLU A 176 -2.46 5.18 19.75
N PRO A 177 -1.12 5.15 19.84
CA PRO A 177 -0.26 6.01 19.02
C PRO A 177 -0.45 5.86 17.51
N THR A 178 -0.96 4.70 17.05
CA THR A 178 -1.24 4.35 15.66
C THR A 178 -2.74 4.26 15.36
N THR A 179 -3.57 4.99 16.14
CA THR A 179 -4.99 5.13 15.83
C THR A 179 -5.16 5.53 14.36
N HIS A 180 -5.88 4.69 13.64
CA HIS A 180 -6.22 4.89 12.24
C HIS A 180 -7.72 4.66 12.08
N GLY A 181 -8.30 5.39 11.13
CA GLY A 181 -9.68 5.21 10.72
C GLY A 181 -9.71 4.62 9.31
N TRP A 182 -10.71 3.80 9.04
CA TRP A 182 -11.01 3.41 7.68
C TRP A 182 -12.50 3.38 7.38
N TRP A 183 -12.81 3.50 6.10
CA TRP A 183 -14.17 3.37 5.58
C TRP A 183 -14.10 2.86 4.16
N TYR A 184 -15.27 2.62 3.56
CA TYR A 184 -15.39 2.11 2.20
C TYR A 184 -16.18 3.08 1.36
N VAL A 185 -15.77 3.29 0.11
CA VAL A 185 -16.44 4.19 -0.84
C VAL A 185 -16.73 3.45 -2.13
N ARG A 186 -17.94 3.60 -2.66
CA ARG A 186 -18.29 3.09 -3.99
C ARG A 186 -17.96 4.12 -5.08
N LEU A 187 -16.92 3.84 -5.84
CA LEU A 187 -16.43 4.68 -6.94
C LEU A 187 -17.30 4.63 -8.19
N ARG A 188 -17.94 3.48 -8.44
CA ARG A 188 -18.71 3.20 -9.67
C ARG A 188 -20.13 2.73 -9.37
N PRO A 189 -21.12 3.11 -10.20
CA PRO A 189 -22.45 2.51 -10.18
C PRO A 189 -22.38 0.99 -10.30
N ARG A 190 -23.36 0.28 -9.70
CA ARG A 190 -23.36 -1.19 -9.63
C ARG A 190 -23.43 -1.83 -11.01
N GLU A 191 -24.13 -1.17 -11.93
CA GLU A 191 -24.37 -1.61 -13.31
C GLU A 191 -23.09 -1.63 -14.14
N LYS A 192 -22.04 -0.92 -13.67
CA LYS A 192 -20.73 -0.86 -14.33
C LYS A 192 -19.71 -1.84 -13.75
N ALA A 193 -20.09 -2.66 -12.77
CA ALA A 193 -19.19 -3.59 -12.09
C ALA A 193 -19.60 -5.04 -12.37
N TYR A 194 -18.64 -5.94 -12.55
CA TYR A 194 -18.92 -7.36 -12.81
C TYR A 194 -19.27 -8.15 -11.53
N SER A 195 -18.92 -7.61 -10.36
CA SER A 195 -19.30 -8.21 -9.08
C SER A 195 -19.76 -7.16 -8.07
N PRO A 196 -20.59 -7.53 -7.08
CA PRO A 196 -21.14 -6.58 -6.11
C PRO A 196 -20.10 -5.79 -5.31
N LEU A 197 -18.89 -6.32 -5.15
CA LEU A 197 -17.80 -5.69 -4.39
C LEU A 197 -16.81 -4.92 -5.29
N GLN A 198 -16.87 -5.11 -6.61
CA GLN A 198 -16.07 -4.31 -7.53
C GLN A 198 -16.55 -2.86 -7.54
N GLY A 199 -15.60 -1.94 -7.78
CA GLY A 199 -15.85 -0.51 -7.72
C GLY A 199 -15.99 0.03 -6.31
N ILE A 200 -15.65 -0.75 -5.29
CA ILE A 200 -15.51 -0.30 -3.91
C ILE A 200 -14.03 -0.28 -3.55
N VAL A 201 -13.60 0.79 -2.88
CA VAL A 201 -12.26 0.91 -2.30
C VAL A 201 -12.35 1.11 -0.80
N LYS A 202 -11.38 0.55 -0.07
CA LYS A 202 -11.16 0.85 1.34
C LYS A 202 -10.20 2.04 1.43
N ILE A 203 -10.61 3.08 2.14
CA ILE A 203 -9.77 4.24 2.44
C ILE A 203 -9.32 4.13 3.89
N GLU A 204 -8.02 4.29 4.14
CA GLU A 204 -7.43 4.30 5.48
C GLU A 204 -6.62 5.58 5.69
N VAL A 205 -6.71 6.17 6.89
CA VAL A 205 -5.93 7.36 7.28
C VAL A 205 -5.48 7.28 8.73
N PHE A 206 -4.37 7.94 9.05
CA PHE A 206 -3.96 8.15 10.44
C PHE A 206 -4.81 9.22 11.13
N ALA A 207 -5.16 8.97 12.38
CA ALA A 207 -5.79 9.95 13.25
C ALA A 207 -4.73 10.93 13.80
N THR A 208 -5.12 12.21 13.96
CA THR A 208 -4.26 13.25 14.51
C THR A 208 -4.98 14.04 15.61
N GLY A 209 -4.22 14.63 16.54
CA GLY A 209 -4.77 15.45 17.62
C GLY A 209 -5.90 14.74 18.38
N THR A 210 -7.06 15.40 18.46
CA THR A 210 -8.28 14.91 19.13
C THR A 210 -8.91 13.70 18.46
N GLU A 211 -8.60 13.41 17.18
CA GLU A 211 -9.10 12.22 16.48
C GLU A 211 -8.50 10.92 17.04
N LYS A 212 -7.38 10.98 17.76
CA LYS A 212 -6.80 9.79 18.41
C LYS A 212 -7.75 9.22 19.47
N GLU A 213 -8.44 10.09 20.19
CA GLU A 213 -9.39 9.71 21.24
C GLU A 213 -10.79 9.51 20.65
N ASN A 214 -11.22 10.43 19.79
CA ASN A 214 -12.59 10.43 19.28
C ASN A 214 -12.81 9.51 18.07
N GLY A 215 -11.73 9.12 17.37
CA GLY A 215 -11.77 8.52 16.04
C GLY A 215 -11.68 9.59 14.94
N VAL A 216 -11.41 9.15 13.71
CA VAL A 216 -11.37 10.06 12.54
C VAL A 216 -12.75 10.66 12.30
N SER A 217 -12.81 11.98 12.09
CA SER A 217 -14.08 12.69 11.91
C SER A 217 -14.78 12.32 10.59
N GLU A 218 -16.11 12.26 10.62
CA GLU A 218 -16.93 11.98 9.43
C GLU A 218 -16.72 13.05 8.34
N ALA A 219 -16.59 14.32 8.72
CA ALA A 219 -16.33 15.42 7.77
C ALA A 219 -14.98 15.27 7.03
N ARG A 220 -13.94 14.78 7.71
CA ARG A 220 -12.65 14.47 7.08
C ARG A 220 -12.79 13.29 6.12
N ALA A 221 -13.54 12.25 6.52
CA ALA A 221 -13.82 11.11 5.66
C ALA A 221 -14.62 11.52 4.40
N ASP A 222 -15.60 12.42 4.52
CA ASP A 222 -16.35 12.99 3.39
C ASP A 222 -15.43 13.73 2.41
N THR A 223 -14.54 14.58 2.95
CA THR A 223 -13.59 15.37 2.16
C THR A 223 -12.64 14.48 1.38
N ILE A 224 -12.03 13.49 2.04
CA ILE A 224 -11.10 12.56 1.40
C ILE A 224 -11.83 11.67 0.39
N SER A 225 -13.06 11.22 0.70
CA SER A 225 -13.88 10.46 -0.24
C SER A 225 -14.19 11.26 -1.49
N CYS A 226 -14.50 12.55 -1.35
CA CYS A 226 -14.69 13.46 -2.49
C CYS A 226 -13.43 13.57 -3.36
N TYR A 227 -12.24 13.69 -2.75
CA TYR A 227 -10.98 13.73 -3.50
C TYR A 227 -10.74 12.42 -4.26
N VAL A 228 -10.88 11.27 -3.61
CA VAL A 228 -10.70 9.95 -4.25
C VAL A 228 -11.72 9.73 -5.35
N LEU A 229 -12.97 10.16 -5.16
CA LEU A 229 -13.99 10.12 -6.20
C LEU A 229 -13.60 10.98 -7.39
N ARG A 230 -12.98 12.15 -7.21
CA ARG A 230 -12.52 13.00 -8.33
C ARG A 230 -11.39 12.32 -9.12
N GLU A 231 -10.52 11.58 -8.43
CA GLU A 231 -9.38 10.85 -9.00
C GLU A 231 -9.74 9.55 -9.73
N ARG A 232 -11.01 9.13 -9.68
CA ARG A 232 -11.46 7.90 -10.35
C ARG A 232 -11.39 7.98 -11.88
N ASN A 233 -11.35 9.18 -12.46
CA ASN A 233 -11.31 9.40 -13.91
C ASN A 233 -9.99 10.08 -14.28
N VAL A 234 -9.30 9.73 -15.36
CA VAL A 234 -9.52 8.68 -16.38
C VAL A 234 -9.53 7.27 -15.76
N THR A 235 -9.96 6.22 -16.47
CA THR A 235 -9.89 4.84 -15.96
C THR A 235 -9.37 3.90 -17.04
N PRO A 236 -8.49 2.93 -16.70
CA PRO A 236 -7.98 1.95 -17.66
C PRO A 236 -9.04 0.87 -17.92
N TYR A 237 -10.16 1.26 -18.54
CA TYR A 237 -11.29 0.37 -18.81
C TYR A 237 -10.84 -0.85 -19.61
N ASN A 238 -11.21 -2.05 -19.16
CA ASN A 238 -10.85 -3.36 -19.72
C ASN A 238 -9.36 -3.70 -19.84
N ALA A 239 -8.44 -2.80 -19.49
CA ALA A 239 -7.00 -3.12 -19.45
C ALA A 239 -6.62 -3.94 -18.19
N ASP A 240 -7.45 -3.92 -17.14
CA ASP A 240 -7.32 -4.75 -15.93
C ASP A 240 -8.73 -5.18 -15.48
N THR A 241 -8.91 -6.42 -15.04
CA THR A 241 -10.19 -6.96 -14.54
C THR A 241 -10.70 -6.19 -13.30
N ARG A 242 -9.83 -5.44 -12.64
CA ARG A 242 -10.12 -4.60 -11.47
C ARG A 242 -10.31 -3.12 -11.81
N TRP A 243 -10.48 -2.76 -13.10
CA TRP A 243 -10.63 -1.38 -13.56
C TRP A 243 -11.66 -0.57 -12.79
N ALA A 244 -12.76 -1.19 -12.33
CA ALA A 244 -13.81 -0.52 -11.60
C ALA A 244 -13.30 0.13 -10.28
N SER A 245 -12.25 -0.43 -9.68
CA SER A 245 -11.61 0.06 -8.45
C SER A 245 -10.28 0.77 -8.72
N HIS A 246 -9.88 0.98 -9.98
CA HIS A 246 -8.65 1.68 -10.31
C HIS A 246 -8.80 3.19 -10.10
N ILE A 247 -7.75 3.77 -9.52
CA ILE A 247 -7.49 5.21 -9.46
C ILE A 247 -6.34 5.46 -10.43
N TYR A 248 -6.53 6.35 -11.40
CA TYR A 248 -5.61 6.48 -12.54
C TYR A 248 -4.17 6.80 -12.16
N PRO A 249 -3.89 7.75 -11.24
CA PRO A 249 -2.52 7.97 -10.74
C PRO A 249 -1.85 6.70 -10.19
N ILE A 250 -2.59 5.85 -9.46
CA ILE A 250 -2.06 4.60 -8.92
C ILE A 250 -1.78 3.61 -10.05
N TYR A 251 -2.71 3.48 -11.00
CA TYR A 251 -2.53 2.61 -12.17
C TYR A 251 -1.28 2.98 -12.97
N LEU A 252 -1.03 4.28 -13.18
CA LEU A 252 0.18 4.75 -13.86
C LEU A 252 1.45 4.42 -13.08
N ALA A 253 1.44 4.60 -11.75
CA ALA A 253 2.58 4.26 -10.90
C ALA A 253 2.88 2.75 -10.94
N GLU A 254 1.85 1.90 -10.87
CA GLU A 254 1.98 0.45 -11.01
C GLU A 254 2.53 0.06 -12.39
N THR A 255 2.06 0.72 -13.46
CA THR A 255 2.49 0.45 -14.83
C THR A 255 3.95 0.83 -15.04
N TYR A 256 4.35 2.00 -14.54
CA TYR A 256 5.74 2.49 -14.57
C TYR A 256 6.69 1.59 -13.78
N LEU A 257 6.27 1.07 -12.61
CA LEU A 257 7.06 0.08 -11.87
C LEU A 257 7.21 -1.21 -12.65
N ARG A 258 6.10 -1.73 -13.20
CA ARG A 258 6.09 -3.00 -13.94
C ARG A 258 6.99 -2.96 -15.16
N SER A 259 7.01 -1.85 -15.90
CA SER A 259 7.90 -1.69 -17.06
C SER A 259 9.39 -1.64 -16.69
N SER A 260 9.71 -1.45 -15.41
CA SER A 260 11.08 -1.36 -14.93
C SER A 260 11.64 -2.69 -14.43
N PHE A 261 10.81 -3.73 -14.30
CA PHE A 261 11.26 -5.05 -13.85
C PHE A 261 11.91 -5.88 -14.95
N LEU A 262 12.78 -6.81 -14.53
CA LEU A 262 13.34 -7.83 -15.41
C LEU A 262 12.23 -8.76 -15.93
N SER A 263 12.30 -9.18 -17.19
CA SER A 263 11.36 -10.16 -17.71
C SER A 263 11.51 -11.50 -17.00
N HIS A 264 10.43 -12.28 -16.97
CA HIS A 264 10.41 -13.59 -16.33
C HIS A 264 11.38 -14.57 -17.00
N GLU A 265 11.48 -14.54 -18.34
CA GLU A 265 12.40 -15.39 -19.10
C GLU A 265 13.84 -15.06 -18.74
N ARG A 266 14.18 -13.77 -18.71
CA ARG A 266 15.53 -13.32 -18.39
C ARG A 266 15.90 -13.62 -16.94
N PHE A 267 14.95 -13.52 -16.01
CA PHE A 267 15.19 -13.92 -14.61
C PHE A 267 15.47 -15.42 -14.48
N LYS A 268 14.69 -16.26 -15.16
CA LYS A 268 14.88 -17.72 -15.14
C LYS A 268 16.27 -18.14 -15.66
N ALA A 269 16.72 -17.55 -16.76
CA ALA A 269 18.03 -17.83 -17.36
C ALA A 269 19.23 -17.43 -16.47
N LEU A 270 19.01 -16.74 -15.35
CA LEU A 270 20.06 -16.40 -14.39
C LEU A 270 20.16 -17.38 -13.23
N ILE A 271 19.07 -18.11 -12.95
CA ILE A 271 18.99 -19.03 -11.81
C ILE A 271 19.14 -20.48 -12.27
N PHE A 272 18.78 -20.78 -13.52
CA PHE A 272 18.88 -22.09 -14.16
C PHE A 272 19.84 -22.02 -15.35
#